data_AF-A0A2P2JCS2-F1
#
_entry.id   AF-A0A2P2JCS2-F1
#
_cell.length_a   1.000
_cell.length_b   1.000
_cell.length_c   1.000
_cell.angle_alpha   90.00
_cell.angle_beta   90.00
_cell.angle_gamma   90.00
#
_symmetry.space_group_name_H-M   'P 1'
#
loop_
_entity.id
_entity.type
_entity.pdbx_description
1 polymer ?
#
loop_
_entity_poly.entity_id
_entity_poly.type
_entity_poly.pdbx_seq_one_letter_code
_entity_poly.pdbx_strand_id
1 'polypeptide(L)'
;MSESNSASKMGSDLAELAEGYMGKMLVYRSGAVKLKLGSTLYDVSSGSDCIFAQDVMAINTAAKHCCTIGELGKRAVVAPDVDSLLNSVIDLG
;
A
#
# COMPACT_ATOMS: atom_id res chain seq x y z
N MET A 1 10.97 -21.31 -35.04
CA MET A 1 10.78 -19.85 -34.90
C MET A 1 10.37 -19.61 -33.47
N SER A 2 11.20 -18.87 -32.74
CA SER A 2 11.15 -18.69 -31.29
C SER A 2 9.92 -17.88 -30.85
N GLU A 3 9.19 -18.42 -29.88
CA GLU A 3 8.12 -17.72 -29.16
C GLU A 3 8.72 -16.62 -28.28
N SER A 4 8.33 -15.37 -28.53
CA SER A 4 8.53 -14.28 -27.58
C SER A 4 7.46 -14.36 -26.49
N ASN A 5 7.79 -15.02 -25.39
CA ASN A 5 6.98 -15.02 -24.18
C ASN A 5 7.03 -13.62 -23.55
N SER A 6 6.06 -12.76 -23.86
CA SER A 6 5.85 -11.52 -23.13
C SER A 6 5.26 -11.85 -21.76
N ALA A 7 6.12 -12.05 -20.77
CA ALA A 7 5.68 -12.15 -19.38
C ALA A 7 5.00 -10.82 -19.01
N SER A 8 3.67 -10.82 -18.95
CA SER A 8 2.93 -9.80 -18.22
C SER A 8 3.47 -9.84 -16.79
N LYS A 9 4.12 -8.77 -16.36
CA LYS A 9 4.62 -8.66 -14.99
C LYS A 9 3.39 -8.63 -14.08
N MET A 10 3.08 -9.78 -13.47
CA MET A 10 2.06 -9.91 -12.43
C MET A 10 2.34 -8.84 -11.37
N GLY A 11 1.33 -8.09 -10.92
CA GLY A 11 1.51 -7.03 -9.93
C GLY A 11 2.28 -7.54 -8.71
N SER A 12 3.18 -6.71 -8.17
CA SER A 12 3.97 -7.04 -6.99
C SER A 12 3.08 -7.07 -5.74
N ASP A 13 3.02 -8.19 -5.03
CA ASP A 13 2.32 -8.33 -3.75
C ASP A 13 3.16 -7.71 -2.63
N LEU A 14 2.51 -7.19 -1.58
CA LEU A 14 3.18 -6.70 -0.37
C LEU A 14 4.03 -7.81 0.28
N ALA A 15 3.59 -9.06 0.18
CA ALA A 15 4.29 -10.23 0.72
C ALA A 15 5.66 -10.50 0.06
N GLU A 16 5.90 -9.97 -1.15
CA GLU A 16 7.18 -10.13 -1.87
C GLU A 16 8.21 -9.07 -1.50
N LEU A 17 7.81 -8.03 -0.74
CA LEU A 17 8.70 -6.96 -0.35
C LEU A 17 9.59 -7.39 0.82
N ALA A 18 10.85 -6.93 0.79
CA ALA A 18 11.79 -7.16 1.88
C ALA A 18 11.25 -6.57 3.19
N GLU A 19 11.47 -7.29 4.29
CA GLU A 19 11.11 -6.81 5.61
C GLU A 19 11.93 -5.56 6.01
N GLY A 20 11.39 -4.80 6.96
CA GLY A 20 12.04 -3.61 7.49
C GLY A 20 11.55 -2.32 6.82
N TYR A 21 12.50 -1.45 6.47
CA TYR A 21 12.18 -0.11 6.00
C TYR A 21 11.64 -0.13 4.57
N MET A 22 10.36 0.24 4.41
CA MET A 22 9.69 0.26 3.11
C MET A 22 9.71 1.66 2.47
N GLY A 23 9.59 2.73 3.27
CA GLY A 23 9.37 4.06 2.72
C GLY A 23 9.09 5.12 3.77
N LYS A 24 8.61 6.29 3.32
CA LYS A 24 8.30 7.43 4.19
C LYS A 24 6.86 7.86 4.03
N MET A 25 6.18 8.09 5.15
CA MET A 25 4.95 8.89 5.18
C MET A 25 5.32 10.37 5.24
N LEU A 26 4.81 11.16 4.32
CA LEU A 26 5.09 12.57 4.11
C LEU A 26 3.84 13.38 4.50
N VAL A 27 3.93 14.20 5.54
CA VAL A 27 2.86 15.12 5.95
C VAL A 27 3.25 16.53 5.53
N TYR A 28 2.49 17.12 4.62
CA TYR A 28 2.75 18.45 4.09
C TYR A 28 2.17 19.54 5.00
N ARG A 29 2.69 20.77 4.91
CA ARG A 29 2.14 21.92 5.64
C ARG A 29 0.66 22.19 5.33
N SER A 30 0.20 21.79 4.14
CA SER A 30 -1.22 21.87 3.73
C SER A 30 -2.12 20.85 4.44
N GLY A 31 -1.55 19.88 5.17
CA GLY A 31 -2.26 18.74 5.73
C GLY A 31 -2.41 17.56 4.78
N ALA A 32 -2.03 17.71 3.51
CA ALA A 32 -1.98 16.56 2.59
C ALA A 32 -0.98 15.51 3.09
N VAL A 33 -1.30 14.24 2.91
CA VAL A 33 -0.45 13.11 3.29
C VAL A 33 -0.14 12.27 2.06
N LYS A 34 1.13 11.94 1.86
CA LYS A 34 1.58 11.02 0.82
C LYS A 34 2.44 9.91 1.40
N LEU A 35 2.44 8.74 0.77
CA LEU A 35 3.37 7.65 1.06
C LEU A 35 4.38 7.58 -0.09
N LYS A 36 5.67 7.64 0.23
CA LYS A 36 6.76 7.39 -0.72
C LYS A 36 7.32 5.99 -0.51
N LEU A 37 7.08 5.11 -1.47
CA LEU A 37 7.60 3.73 -1.50
C LEU A 37 8.57 3.61 -2.69
N GLY A 38 9.85 3.41 -2.40
CA GLY A 38 10.90 3.54 -3.41
C GLY A 38 10.93 4.94 -4.06
N SER A 39 10.80 5.00 -5.38
CA SER A 39 10.71 6.25 -6.15
C SER A 39 9.28 6.76 -6.33
N THR A 40 8.26 5.94 -6.06
CA THR A 40 6.86 6.23 -6.37
C THR A 40 6.17 6.95 -5.22
N LEU A 41 5.36 7.95 -5.54
CA LEU A 41 4.49 8.66 -4.62
C LEU A 41 3.06 8.12 -4.70
N TYR A 42 2.43 8.02 -3.54
CA TYR A 42 1.05 7.61 -3.39
C TYR A 42 0.30 8.65 -2.57
N ASP A 43 -0.91 8.98 -2.98
CA ASP A 43 -1.85 9.77 -2.20
C ASP A 43 -2.44 8.91 -1.07
N VAL A 44 -2.50 9.48 0.13
CA VAL A 44 -3.09 8.84 1.30
C VAL A 44 -4.32 9.63 1.71
N SER A 45 -5.48 8.99 1.69
CA SER A 45 -6.75 9.57 2.10
C SER A 45 -7.44 8.72 3.17
N SER A 46 -8.35 9.34 3.92
CA SER A 46 -9.21 8.60 4.85
C SER A 46 -10.07 7.61 4.07
N GLY A 47 -10.08 6.37 4.52
CA GLY A 47 -11.04 5.37 4.06
C GLY A 47 -12.42 5.59 4.66
N SER A 48 -13.36 4.73 4.28
CA SER A 48 -14.71 4.73 4.85
C SER A 48 -14.71 4.55 6.36
N ASP A 49 -15.64 5.19 7.04
CA ASP A 49 -15.82 5.05 8.48
C ASP A 49 -16.14 3.60 8.88
N CYS A 50 -15.60 3.18 10.01
CA CYS A 50 -15.95 1.92 10.66
C CYS A 50 -17.28 2.10 11.42
N ILE A 51 -18.41 1.81 10.77
CA ILE A 51 -19.76 1.98 11.36
C ILE A 51 -20.20 0.80 12.24
N PHE A 52 -19.35 -0.20 12.42
CA PHE A 52 -19.57 -1.37 13.25
C PHE A 52 -18.24 -1.83 13.87
N ALA A 53 -18.32 -2.49 15.03
CA ALA A 53 -17.17 -3.04 15.72
C ALA A 53 -16.47 -4.09 14.84
N GLN A 54 -15.17 -3.92 14.65
CA GLN A 54 -14.32 -4.80 13.83
C GLN A 54 -13.04 -5.06 14.60
N ASP A 55 -12.75 -6.30 14.96
CA ASP A 55 -11.53 -6.64 15.70
C ASP A 55 -10.51 -7.33 14.79
N VAL A 56 -9.23 -7.01 14.99
CA VAL A 56 -8.11 -7.73 14.41
C VAL A 56 -7.71 -8.87 15.34
N MET A 57 -7.62 -10.08 14.80
CA MET A 57 -7.21 -11.29 15.54
C MET A 57 -5.97 -11.91 14.90
N ALA A 58 -5.04 -12.37 15.73
CA ALA A 58 -3.94 -13.22 15.29
C ALA A 58 -4.28 -14.68 15.58
N ILE A 59 -4.25 -15.52 14.55
CA ILE A 59 -4.58 -16.94 14.64
C ILE A 59 -3.35 -17.76 14.25
N ASN A 60 -2.82 -18.53 15.20
CA ASN A 60 -1.79 -19.53 14.94
C ASN A 60 -2.41 -20.92 14.99
N THR A 61 -2.59 -21.52 13.82
CA THR A 61 -3.25 -22.83 13.67
C THR A 61 -2.38 -24.00 14.14
N ALA A 62 -1.06 -23.89 14.04
CA ALA A 62 -0.13 -24.93 14.47
C ALA A 62 -0.09 -25.06 16.01
N ALA A 63 -0.01 -23.93 16.70
CA ALA A 63 -0.05 -23.87 18.17
C ALA A 63 -1.47 -23.88 18.74
N LYS A 64 -2.51 -23.85 17.89
CA LYS A 64 -3.93 -23.73 18.27
C LYS A 64 -4.19 -22.55 19.21
N HIS A 65 -3.53 -21.43 18.94
CA HIS A 65 -3.62 -20.22 19.74
C HIS A 65 -4.29 -19.10 18.92
N CYS A 66 -5.18 -18.35 19.57
CA CYS A 66 -5.84 -17.18 18.99
C CYS A 66 -5.81 -16.05 20.02
N CYS A 67 -5.51 -14.83 19.58
CA CYS A 67 -5.59 -13.64 20.43
C CYS A 67 -6.18 -12.45 19.68
N THR A 68 -6.93 -11.62 20.42
CA THR A 68 -7.39 -10.32 19.95
C THR A 68 -6.23 -9.33 20.01
N ILE A 69 -5.94 -8.66 18.89
CA ILE A 69 -4.96 -7.57 18.81
C ILE A 69 -5.62 -6.24 19.20
N GLY A 70 -6.86 -6.01 18.75
CA GLY A 70 -7.66 -4.84 19.10
C GLY A 70 -8.65 -4.43 18.02
N GLU A 71 -9.42 -3.38 18.31
CA GLU A 71 -10.44 -2.83 17.41
C GLU A 71 -9.82 -2.03 16.25
N LEU A 72 -10.37 -2.19 15.04
CA LEU A 72 -10.05 -1.41 13.85
C LEU A 72 -10.78 -0.05 13.89
N GLY A 73 -10.10 0.98 14.38
CA GLY A 73 -10.70 2.31 14.54
C GLY A 73 -10.73 3.20 13.29
N LYS A 74 -9.81 3.03 12.34
CA LYS A 74 -9.69 3.88 11.13
C LYS A 74 -9.17 3.10 9.93
N ARG A 75 -9.50 3.60 8.73
CA ARG A 75 -9.01 3.08 7.46
C ARG A 75 -8.31 4.19 6.68
N ALA A 76 -7.32 3.81 5.90
CA ALA A 76 -6.66 4.68 4.93
C ALA A 76 -6.71 4.02 3.55
N VAL A 77 -6.88 4.83 2.51
CA VAL A 77 -6.74 4.42 1.11
C VAL A 77 -5.43 4.99 0.60
N VAL A 78 -4.63 4.13 -0.03
CA VAL A 78 -3.34 4.49 -0.63
C VAL A 78 -3.45 4.23 -2.12
N ALA A 79 -3.40 5.29 -2.92
CA ALA A 79 -3.52 5.21 -4.37
C ALA A 79 -2.29 5.84 -5.05
N PRO A 80 -1.79 5.31 -6.18
CA PRO A 80 -0.68 5.92 -6.90
C PRO A 80 -1.01 7.37 -7.28
N ASP A 81 -0.06 8.29 -7.08
CA ASP A 81 -0.17 9.67 -7.54
C ASP A 81 -0.03 9.71 -9.07
N VAL A 82 -1.17 9.71 -9.77
CA VAL A 82 -1.23 9.63 -11.23
C VAL A 82 -0.61 10.87 -11.88
N ASP A 83 -0.79 12.05 -11.30
CA ASP A 83 -0.24 13.30 -11.84
C ASP A 83 1.29 13.24 -11.85
N SER A 84 1.89 12.83 -10.72
CA SER A 84 3.33 12.63 -10.62
C SER A 84 3.86 11.57 -11.59
N LEU A 85 3.11 10.48 -11.78
CA LEU A 85 3.50 9.42 -12.72
C LEU A 85 3.47 9.92 -14.18
N LEU A 86 2.43 10.65 -14.59
CA LEU A 86 2.29 11.12 -15.97
C LEU A 86 3.29 12.23 -16.32
N ASN A 87 3.58 13.14 -15.39
CA ASN A 87 4.59 14.18 -15.61
C ASN A 87 5.97 13.60 -15.93
N SER A 88 6.34 12.48 -15.29
CA SER A 88 7.61 11.81 -15.56
C SER A 88 7.75 11.26 -16.99
N VAL A 89 6.64 11.05 -17.70
CA VAL A 89 6.60 10.55 -19.08
C VAL A 89 6.66 11.70 -20.09
N ILE A 90 6.07 12.84 -19.76
CA ILE A 90 5.96 14.00 -20.66
C ILE A 90 7.31 14.72 -20.80
N ASP A 91 8.14 14.72 -19.75
CA ASP A 91 9.50 15.32 -19.77
C ASP A 91 10.53 14.53 -20.61
N LEU A 92 10.12 13.43 -21.27
CA LEU A 92 10.94 12.66 -22.22
C LEU A 92 10.68 13.01 -23.70
N GLY A 93 9.82 14.00 -23.98
CA GLY A 93 9.44 14.46 -25.31
C GLY A 93 10.14 15.73 -25.79
#